data_AF-D2CSP6-F1
#
_entry.id   AF-D2CSP6-F1
#
_cell.length_a   1.000
_cell.length_b   1.000
_cell.length_c   1.000
_cell.angle_alpha   90.00
_cell.angle_beta   90.00
_cell.angle_gamma   90.00
#
_symmetry.space_group_name_H-M   'P 1'
#
loop_
_entity.id
_entity.type
_entity.pdbx_description
1 polymer ?
#
loop_
_entity_poly.entity_id
_entity_poly.type
_entity_poly.pdbx_seq_one_letter_code
_entity_poly.pdbx_strand_id
1 'polypeptide(L)' 'ETTRKYPPASVLGRRCNEAFQIPDTNVVIEEGVGVTVSVYGLHHDPQYFPEPEKFKPERFLGENKDKIVPGSYLPFGDGP' A
#
# COMPACT_ATOMS: atom_id res chain seq x y z
N GLU A 1 12.44 -3.96 4.69
CA GLU A 1 11.82 -4.58 5.88
C GLU A 1 11.54 -3.61 7.01
N THR A 2 12.50 -2.81 7.53
CA THR A 2 12.21 -1.83 8.59
C THR A 2 11.07 -0.87 8.23
N THR A 3 11.14 -0.25 7.05
CA THR A 3 10.11 0.64 6.51
C THR A 3 8.83 -0.07 6.07
N ARG A 4 8.84 -1.41 5.99
CA ARG A 4 7.62 -2.21 5.82
C ARG A 4 6.91 -2.36 7.17
N LYS A 5 7.64 -2.83 8.19
CA LYS A 5 7.06 -3.06 9.52
C LYS A 5 6.75 -1.74 10.26
N TYR A 6 7.52 -0.70 10.01
CA TYR A 6 7.39 0.60 10.63
C TYR A 6 7.46 1.70 9.56
N PRO A 7 6.39 1.86 8.76
CA PRO A 7 6.37 2.86 7.69
C PRO A 7 6.43 4.28 8.28
N PRO A 8 7.32 5.16 7.79
CA PRO A 8 7.41 6.55 8.25
C PRO A 8 6.09 7.31 8.09
N ALA A 9 5.35 7.03 7.02
CA ALA A 9 3.99 7.51 6.80
C ALA A 9 3.03 6.31 6.82
N SER A 10 2.22 6.20 7.88
CA SER A 10 1.28 5.09 8.04
C SER A 10 0.03 5.20 7.15
N VAL A 11 -0.25 6.42 6.65
CA VAL A 11 -1.40 6.73 5.79
C VAL A 11 -0.95 7.67 4.68
N LEU A 12 -1.45 7.45 3.46
CA LEU A 12 -1.30 8.38 2.34
C LEU A 12 -2.64 9.02 2.03
N GLY A 13 -2.65 10.33 1.83
CA GLY A 13 -3.81 11.07 1.36
C GLY A 13 -3.80 11.24 -0.15
N ARG A 14 -4.97 11.16 -0.77
CA ARG A 14 -5.24 11.59 -2.14
C ARG A 14 -6.52 12.44 -2.15
N ARG A 15 -6.66 13.31 -3.13
CA ARG A 15 -7.89 14.05 -3.40
C ARG A 15 -8.37 13.69 -4.80
N CYS A 16 -9.63 13.34 -4.92
CA CYS A 16 -10.24 13.04 -6.20
C CYS A 16 -10.38 14.35 -6.99
N ASN A 17 -9.82 14.42 -8.19
CA ASN A 17 -9.85 15.64 -9.03
C ASN A 17 -10.95 15.59 -10.11
N GLU A 18 -11.54 14.41 -10.32
CA GLU A 18 -12.65 14.16 -11.24
C GLU A 18 -13.38 12.92 -10.72
N ALA A 19 -14.71 12.88 -10.82
CA ALA A 19 -15.50 11.74 -10.34
C ALA A 19 -14.98 10.42 -10.90
N PHE A 20 -14.68 9.47 -10.01
CA PHE A 20 -14.03 8.20 -10.37
C PHE A 20 -14.79 7.01 -9.82
N GLN A 21 -15.24 6.12 -10.71
CA GLN A 21 -15.79 4.83 -10.31
C GLN A 21 -14.66 3.84 -10.03
N ILE A 22 -14.63 3.27 -8.83
CA ILE A 22 -13.66 2.22 -8.49
C ILE A 22 -13.96 1.00 -9.38
N PRO A 23 -12.97 0.48 -10.14
CA PRO A 23 -13.16 -0.66 -11.02
C PRO A 23 -13.82 -1.83 -10.31
N ASP A 24 -14.69 -2.55 -11.03
CA ASP A 24 -15.40 -3.74 -10.53
C ASP A 24 -16.35 -3.49 -9.34
N THR A 25 -16.66 -2.22 -9.04
CA THR A 25 -17.63 -1.85 -7.99
C THR A 25 -18.62 -0.79 -8.47
N ASN A 26 -19.70 -0.58 -7.71
CA ASN A 26 -20.63 0.55 -7.92
C ASN A 26 -20.27 1.78 -7.06
N VAL A 27 -19.05 1.82 -6.49
CA VAL A 27 -18.61 2.92 -5.64
C VAL A 27 -18.01 4.02 -6.52
N VAL A 28 -18.63 5.21 -6.46
CA VAL A 28 -18.14 6.43 -7.12
C VAL A 28 -17.54 7.34 -6.05
N ILE A 29 -16.31 7.78 -6.30
CA ILE A 29 -15.64 8.81 -5.51
C ILE A 29 -15.88 10.12 -6.24
N GLU A 30 -16.67 11.00 -5.62
CA GLU A 30 -16.99 12.31 -6.21
C GLU A 30 -15.77 13.24 -6.23
N GLU A 31 -15.77 14.20 -7.16
CA GLU A 31 -14.75 15.24 -7.22
C GLU A 31 -14.61 15.96 -5.87
N GLY A 32 -13.38 16.22 -5.46
CA GLY A 32 -13.04 16.90 -4.23
C GLY A 32 -13.00 16.02 -2.99
N VAL A 33 -13.51 14.79 -3.04
CA VAL A 33 -13.48 13.82 -1.92
C VAL A 33 -12.04 13.40 -1.61
N GLY A 34 -11.72 13.38 -0.31
CA GLY A 34 -10.44 12.87 0.19
C GLY A 34 -10.46 11.34 0.30
N VAL A 35 -9.40 10.69 -0.17
CA VAL A 35 -9.19 9.24 -0.09
C VAL A 35 -7.95 8.98 0.75
N THR A 36 -8.04 8.02 1.66
CA THR A 36 -6.92 7.60 2.50
C THR A 36 -6.52 6.16 2.17
N VAL A 37 -5.23 5.95 1.94
CA VAL A 37 -4.65 4.63 1.78
C VAL A 37 -3.89 4.26 3.05
N SER A 38 -4.32 3.18 3.71
CA SER A 38 -3.64 2.68 4.91
C SER A 38 -2.37 1.91 4.51
N VAL A 39 -1.23 2.60 4.46
CA VAL A 39 0.07 1.99 4.20
C VAL A 39 0.42 0.99 5.29
N TYR A 40 0.16 1.34 6.56
CA TYR A 40 0.40 0.44 7.68
C TYR A 40 -0.41 -0.86 7.54
N GLY A 41 -1.71 -0.74 7.23
CA GLY A 41 -2.57 -1.90 7.02
C GLY A 41 -2.10 -2.77 5.86
N LEU A 42 -1.78 -2.14 4.72
CA LEU A 42 -1.28 -2.83 3.53
C LEU A 42 0.04 -3.57 3.79
N HIS A 43 0.97 -2.95 4.52
CA HIS A 43 2.26 -3.54 4.87
C HIS A 43 2.16 -4.67 5.90
N HIS A 44 1.06 -4.75 6.65
CA HIS A 44 0.78 -5.79 7.65
C HIS A 44 -0.27 -6.80 7.19
N ASP A 45 -0.77 -6.69 5.97
CA ASP A 45 -1.70 -7.66 5.42
C ASP A 45 -0.95 -8.97 5.10
N PRO A 46 -1.30 -10.10 5.75
CA PRO A 46 -0.66 -11.39 5.49
C PRO A 46 -0.85 -11.91 4.06
N GLN A 47 -1.82 -11.39 3.32
CA GLN A 47 -2.00 -11.68 1.89
C GLN A 47 -0.77 -11.24 1.07
N TYR A 48 -0.19 -10.09 1.40
CA TYR A 48 0.97 -9.55 0.69
C TYR A 48 2.29 -9.82 1.42
N PHE A 49 2.26 -9.89 2.76
CA PHE A 49 3.43 -10.13 3.59
C PHE A 49 3.18 -11.26 4.60
N PRO A 50 3.38 -12.54 4.23
CA PRO A 50 3.11 -13.68 5.10
C PRO A 50 3.93 -13.62 6.39
N GLU A 51 3.33 -13.82 7.57
CA GLU A 51 3.95 -13.54 8.87
C GLU A 51 4.39 -12.06 9.02
N PRO A 52 3.46 -11.09 8.88
CA PRO A 52 3.78 -9.67 8.77
C PRO A 52 4.41 -9.11 10.05
N GLU A 53 4.17 -9.75 11.19
CA GLU A 53 4.75 -9.36 12.46
C GLU A 53 6.23 -9.75 12.64
N LYS A 54 6.73 -10.70 11.87
CA LYS A 54 8.14 -11.10 11.94
C LYS A 54 8.98 -10.17 11.06
N PHE A 55 10.08 -9.67 11.63
CA PHE A 55 11.10 -8.94 10.87
C PHE A 55 11.90 -9.94 10.02
N LYS A 56 11.68 -9.93 8.70
CA LYS A 56 12.34 -10.81 7.72
C LYS A 56 12.98 -10.01 6.58
N PRO A 57 14.24 -9.55 6.71
CA PRO A 57 14.96 -8.83 5.65
C PRO A 57 14.99 -9.57 4.32
N GLU A 58 14.98 -10.90 4.36
CA GLU A 58 15.12 -11.79 3.21
C GLU A 58 13.99 -11.65 2.18
N ARG A 59 12.84 -11.08 2.57
CA ARG A 59 11.76 -10.71 1.63
C ARG A 59 12.23 -9.74 0.56
N PHE A 60 13.18 -8.88 0.91
CA PHE A 60 13.70 -7.83 0.05
C PHE A 60 15.10 -8.17 -0.47
N LEU A 61 15.45 -9.45 -0.59
CA LEU A 61 16.75 -9.92 -1.10
C LEU A 61 16.58 -10.94 -2.23
N GLY A 62 17.50 -10.93 -3.20
CA GLY A 62 17.52 -11.87 -4.33
C GLY A 62 16.18 -11.99 -5.05
N GLU A 63 15.85 -13.22 -5.45
CA GLU A 63 14.59 -13.58 -6.15
C GLU A 63 13.33 -13.34 -5.31
N ASN A 64 13.44 -13.12 -3.99
CA ASN A 64 12.27 -12.81 -3.17
C ASN A 64 11.74 -11.40 -3.43
N LYS A 65 12.59 -10.48 -3.91
CA LYS A 65 12.15 -9.13 -4.30
C LYS A 65 11.07 -9.18 -5.37
N ASP A 66 11.21 -10.10 -6.33
CA ASP A 66 10.29 -10.24 -7.46
C ASP A 66 8.94 -10.85 -7.06
N LYS A 67 8.84 -11.40 -5.84
CA LYS A 67 7.59 -11.91 -5.26
C LYS A 67 6.75 -10.81 -4.60
N ILE A 68 7.28 -9.59 -4.45
CA ILE A 68 6.54 -8.48 -3.87
C ILE A 68 5.52 -7.99 -4.89
N VAL A 69 4.23 -8.11 -4.54
CA VAL A 69 3.14 -7.66 -5.40
C VAL A 69 3.26 -6.14 -5.63
N PRO A 70 3.29 -5.66 -6.89
CA PRO A 70 3.35 -4.23 -7.18
C PRO A 70 2.25 -3.45 -6.43
N GLY A 71 2.61 -2.28 -5.89
CA GLY A 71 1.69 -1.45 -5.12
C GLY A 71 1.43 -1.90 -3.68
N SER A 72 1.88 -3.09 -3.24
CA SER A 72 1.73 -3.55 -1.84
C SER A 72 2.81 -3.02 -0.89
N TYR A 73 3.96 -2.56 -1.42
CA TYR A 73 5.04 -1.96 -0.64
C TYR A 73 5.24 -0.48 -1.01
N LEU A 74 4.58 0.40 -0.25
CA LEU A 74 4.59 1.87 -0.44
C LEU A 74 5.32 2.64 0.69
N PRO A 75 6.61 2.40 0.98
CA PRO A 75 7.32 3.08 2.07
C PRO A 75 7.45 4.60 1.88
N PHE A 76 7.36 5.08 0.63
CA PHE A 76 7.46 6.49 0.25
C PHE A 76 6.29 6.93 -0.66
N GLY A 77 5.20 6.15 -0.68
CA GLY A 77 4.11 6.34 -1.64
C GLY A 77 4.44 5.85 -3.05
N ASP A 78 3.57 6.20 -3.99
CA ASP A 78 3.66 5.90 -5.42
C ASP A 78 2.87 6.95 -6.21
N GLY A 79 3.30 7.21 -7.45
CA GLY A 79 2.80 8.30 -8.31
C GLY A 79 3.45 9.69 -8.07
N PRO A 80 3.05 10.70 -8.88
CA PRO A 80 3.41 12.12 -8.72
C PRO A 80 2.55 12.86 -7.68
#